data_AF-A0A0C4WR31-F1
#
_entry.id   AF-A0A0C4WR31-F1
#
_cell.length_a   1.000
_cell.length_b   1.000
_cell.length_c   1.000
_cell.angle_alpha   90.00
_cell.angle_beta   90.00
_cell.angle_gamma   90.00
#
_symmetry.space_group_name_H-M   'P 1'
#
loop_
_entity.id
_entity.type
_entity.pdbx_description
1 polymer ?
#
loop_
_entity_poly.entity_id
_entity_poly.type
_entity_poly.pdbx_seq_one_letter_code
_entity_poly.pdbx_strand_id
1 'polypeptide(L)'
;MKQNDQADAVWTQMCRAARLDPERRLAARQAILQGEAAQDCTVYRPDERDPDAEEEDLGDARVLFTGPFQAPEEWDEQMRADYFDENDPALFVTALVECEAAPASRGFFTVEPGDYLAATLESGEVVMFYVYDCSEDEQGRRCVLIRDDEVLL
;
A
#
# COMPACT_ATOMS: atom_id res chain seq x y z
N MET A 1 25.62 8.84 14.04
CA MET A 1 26.21 7.85 13.12
C MET A 1 25.58 6.47 13.29
N LYS A 2 25.57 5.83 14.48
CA LYS A 2 25.09 4.44 14.64
C LYS A 2 23.65 4.14 14.17
N GLN A 3 22.73 5.10 14.24
CA GLN A 3 21.31 4.86 13.92
C GLN A 3 21.05 4.80 12.41
N ASN A 4 21.86 5.51 11.61
CA ASN A 4 21.77 5.48 10.15
C ASN A 4 22.32 4.15 9.62
N ASP A 5 23.46 3.71 10.15
CA ASP A 5 24.10 2.44 9.76
C ASP A 5 23.20 1.21 10.03
N GLN A 6 22.39 1.25 11.11
CA GLN A 6 21.46 0.17 11.45
C GLN A 6 20.24 0.15 10.52
N ALA A 7 19.65 1.32 10.22
CA ALA A 7 18.53 1.44 9.28
C ALA A 7 18.95 0.96 7.88
N ASP A 8 20.15 1.35 7.43
CA ASP A 8 20.72 0.94 6.14
C ASP A 8 20.91 -0.59 6.08
N ALA A 9 21.37 -1.21 7.18
CA ALA A 9 21.55 -2.66 7.27
C ALA A 9 20.22 -3.42 7.21
N VAL A 10 19.21 -2.97 7.96
CA VAL A 10 17.88 -3.60 7.97
C VAL A 10 17.21 -3.45 6.60
N TRP A 11 17.25 -2.26 6.00
CA TRP A 11 16.73 -2.04 4.66
C TRP A 11 17.39 -2.96 3.62
N THR A 12 18.72 -3.04 3.65
CA THR A 12 19.48 -3.95 2.78
C THR A 12 19.08 -5.41 2.97
N GLN A 13 18.88 -5.84 4.22
CA GLN A 13 18.44 -7.19 4.54
C GLN A 13 17.03 -7.46 4.01
N MET A 14 16.08 -6.54 4.21
CA MET A 14 14.72 -6.64 3.70
C MET A 14 14.69 -6.78 2.17
N CYS A 15 15.38 -5.87 1.47
CA CYS A 15 15.45 -5.90 0.01
C CYS A 15 16.05 -7.21 -0.50
N ARG A 16 17.13 -7.70 0.12
CA ARG A 16 17.75 -8.98 -0.26
C ARG A 16 16.83 -10.18 -0.02
N ALA A 17 16.05 -10.18 1.07
CA ALA A 17 15.07 -11.23 1.33
C ALA A 17 13.98 -11.27 0.25
N ALA A 18 13.57 -10.10 -0.25
CA ALA A 18 12.65 -9.94 -1.36
C ALA A 18 13.30 -10.08 -2.76
N ARG A 19 14.63 -10.32 -2.83
CA ARG A 19 15.42 -10.38 -4.07
C ARG A 19 15.39 -9.08 -4.90
N LEU A 20 15.32 -7.94 -4.22
CA LEU A 20 15.35 -6.60 -4.81
C LEU A 20 16.72 -5.95 -4.67
N ASP A 21 17.06 -5.07 -5.61
CA ASP A 21 18.20 -4.17 -5.48
C ASP A 21 17.91 -3.10 -4.39
N PRO A 22 18.70 -3.05 -3.29
CA PRO A 22 18.41 -2.13 -2.19
C PRO A 22 18.50 -0.65 -2.55
N GLU A 23 19.39 -0.28 -3.47
CA GLU A 23 19.60 1.11 -3.87
C GLU A 23 18.45 1.59 -4.75
N ARG A 24 18.05 0.78 -5.74
CA ARG A 24 16.91 1.09 -6.63
C ARG A 24 15.61 1.15 -5.86
N ARG A 25 15.36 0.20 -4.96
CA ARG A 25 14.16 0.17 -4.11
C ARG A 25 14.12 1.38 -3.16
N LEU A 26 15.27 1.82 -2.63
CA LEU A 26 15.35 3.01 -1.77
C LEU A 26 15.05 4.28 -2.56
N ALA A 27 15.62 4.41 -3.76
CA ALA A 27 15.35 5.54 -4.64
C ALA A 27 13.86 5.61 -5.03
N ALA A 28 13.24 4.46 -5.34
CA ALA A 28 11.80 4.39 -5.61
C ALA A 28 10.95 4.81 -4.39
N ARG A 29 11.29 4.31 -3.19
CA ARG A 29 10.64 4.74 -1.94
C ARG A 29 10.71 6.26 -1.76
N GLN A 30 11.89 6.84 -1.93
CA GLN A 30 12.10 8.28 -1.77
C GLN A 30 11.32 9.09 -2.81
N ALA A 31 11.24 8.63 -4.05
CA ALA A 31 10.47 9.28 -5.11
C ALA A 31 8.97 9.37 -4.77
N ILE A 32 8.40 8.33 -4.15
CA ILE A 32 7.00 8.33 -3.70
C ILE A 32 6.83 9.27 -2.50
N LEU A 33 7.66 9.12 -1.47
CA LEU A 33 7.53 9.91 -0.24
C LEU A 33 7.68 11.41 -0.47
N GLN A 34 8.52 11.81 -1.43
CA GLN A 34 8.79 13.22 -1.76
C GLN A 34 7.99 13.71 -2.96
N GLY A 35 7.21 12.84 -3.62
CA GLY A 35 6.47 13.17 -4.81
C GLY A 35 5.23 14.03 -4.51
N GLU A 36 5.06 15.13 -5.22
CA GLU A 36 3.90 16.03 -5.08
C GLU A 36 2.59 15.35 -5.49
N ALA A 37 2.65 14.38 -6.40
CA ALA A 37 1.49 13.60 -6.85
C ALA A 37 1.08 12.50 -5.85
N ALA A 38 1.93 12.19 -4.87
CA ALA A 38 1.55 11.28 -3.80
C ALA A 38 0.68 12.02 -2.79
N GLN A 39 -0.28 11.32 -2.22
CA GLN A 39 -1.23 11.82 -1.23
C GLN A 39 -0.88 11.25 0.14
N ASP A 40 -1.27 11.98 1.18
CA ASP A 40 -1.14 11.50 2.56
C ASP A 40 -2.18 10.42 2.83
N CYS A 41 -1.78 9.36 3.51
CA CYS A 41 -2.70 8.33 3.97
C CYS A 41 -2.30 7.73 5.31
N THR A 42 -3.26 7.18 6.02
CA THR A 42 -3.05 6.39 7.24
C THR A 42 -3.50 4.95 6.98
N VAL A 43 -2.73 3.98 7.49
CA VAL A 43 -3.01 2.55 7.27
C VAL A 43 -3.45 1.90 8.57
N TYR A 44 -4.51 1.10 8.48
CA TYR A 44 -5.11 0.37 9.59
C TYR A 44 -5.10 -1.12 9.31
N ARG A 45 -4.89 -1.94 10.34
CA ARG A 45 -4.89 -3.39 10.24
C ARG A 45 -5.98 -4.00 11.12
N PRO A 46 -6.97 -4.71 10.56
CA PRO A 46 -7.97 -5.41 11.35
C PRO A 46 -7.35 -6.60 12.11
N ASP A 47 -7.94 -6.98 13.25
CA ASP A 47 -7.57 -8.24 13.91
C ASP A 47 -8.27 -9.42 13.23
N GLU A 48 -7.50 -10.26 12.54
CA GLU A 48 -8.02 -11.44 11.85
C GLU A 48 -8.72 -12.46 12.77
N ARG A 49 -8.47 -12.40 14.08
CA ARG A 49 -9.01 -13.34 15.07
C ARG A 49 -10.22 -12.78 15.81
N ASP A 50 -10.45 -11.48 15.74
CA ASP A 50 -11.54 -10.80 16.43
C ASP A 50 -12.15 -9.70 15.56
N PRO A 51 -13.21 -10.02 14.80
CA PRO A 51 -13.93 -9.04 13.97
C PRO A 51 -14.56 -7.89 14.76
N ASP A 52 -14.71 -8.03 16.08
CA ASP A 52 -15.27 -6.98 16.94
C ASP A 52 -14.16 -6.11 17.57
N ALA A 53 -12.88 -6.40 17.32
CA ALA A 53 -11.76 -5.60 17.80
C ALA A 53 -11.57 -4.33 16.96
N GLU A 54 -11.10 -3.26 17.60
CA GLU A 54 -10.69 -2.03 16.93
C GLU A 54 -9.46 -2.30 16.05
N GLU A 55 -9.44 -1.70 14.86
CA GLU A 55 -8.32 -1.82 13.93
C GLU A 55 -7.04 -1.18 14.51
N GLU A 56 -5.89 -1.82 14.31
CA GLU A 56 -4.60 -1.27 14.70
C GLU A 56 -4.19 -0.16 13.72
N ASP A 57 -4.02 1.07 14.22
CA ASP A 57 -3.40 2.17 13.47
C ASP A 57 -1.89 1.90 13.30
N LEU A 58 -1.48 1.54 12.08
CA LEU A 58 -0.09 1.28 11.73
C LEU A 58 0.71 2.59 11.57
N GLY A 59 0.03 3.68 11.22
CA GLY A 59 0.58 5.02 11.07
C GLY A 59 0.57 5.57 9.64
N ASP A 60 1.31 6.66 9.46
CA ASP A 60 1.28 7.47 8.24
C ASP A 60 2.12 6.88 7.09
N ALA A 61 1.59 7.03 5.88
CA ALA A 61 2.17 6.60 4.63
C ALA A 61 1.85 7.61 3.50
N ARG A 62 2.54 7.45 2.37
CA ARG A 62 2.26 8.18 1.14
C ARG A 62 1.75 7.20 0.08
N VAL A 63 0.66 7.57 -0.60
CA VAL A 63 0.03 6.77 -1.66
C VAL A 63 0.10 7.52 -2.99
N LEU A 64 0.63 6.87 -4.03
CA LEU A 64 0.64 7.37 -5.39
C LEU A 64 -0.27 6.51 -6.25
N PHE A 65 -1.45 7.03 -6.60
CA PHE A 65 -2.39 6.35 -7.49
C PHE A 65 -1.84 6.29 -8.93
N THR A 66 -1.82 5.10 -9.51
CA THR A 66 -1.34 4.84 -10.89
C THR A 66 -2.47 4.62 -11.89
N GLY A 67 -3.73 4.68 -11.44
CA GLY A 67 -4.94 4.61 -12.25
C GLY A 67 -5.80 3.37 -11.96
N PRO A 68 -6.90 3.19 -12.70
CA PRO A 68 -7.79 2.03 -12.53
C PRO A 68 -7.04 0.72 -12.74
N PHE A 69 -7.41 -0.33 -11.99
CA PHE A 69 -6.91 -1.67 -12.24
C PHE A 69 -7.34 -2.13 -13.63
N GLN A 70 -6.40 -2.72 -14.37
CA GLN A 70 -6.67 -3.35 -15.65
C GLN A 70 -6.43 -4.84 -15.47
N ALA A 71 -7.50 -5.64 -15.56
CA ALA A 71 -7.37 -7.09 -15.58
C ALA A 71 -6.44 -7.51 -16.73
N PRO A 72 -5.48 -8.41 -16.49
CA PRO A 72 -4.60 -8.93 -17.54
C PRO A 72 -5.38 -9.47 -18.75
N GLU A 73 -4.87 -9.23 -19.96
CA GLU A 73 -5.53 -9.62 -21.21
C GLU A 73 -5.67 -11.13 -21.35
N GLU A 74 -4.78 -11.90 -20.71
CA GLU A 74 -4.79 -13.35 -20.69
C GLU A 74 -5.85 -13.96 -19.77
N TRP A 75 -6.49 -13.16 -18.90
CA TRP A 75 -7.55 -13.66 -18.04
C TRP A 75 -8.82 -13.94 -18.85
N ASP A 76 -9.36 -15.14 -18.66
CA ASP A 76 -10.68 -15.47 -19.17
C ASP A 76 -11.79 -14.86 -18.29
N GLU A 77 -13.04 -15.08 -18.69
CA GLU A 77 -14.21 -14.58 -17.97
C GLU A 77 -14.29 -15.13 -16.54
N GLN A 78 -13.89 -16.39 -16.32
CA GLN A 78 -13.94 -17.01 -15.00
C GLN A 78 -12.87 -16.42 -14.08
N MET A 79 -11.63 -16.26 -14.54
CA MET A 79 -10.55 -15.65 -13.76
C MET A 79 -10.91 -14.23 -13.34
N ARG A 80 -11.52 -13.45 -14.24
CA ARG A 80 -12.01 -12.11 -13.91
C ARG A 80 -13.14 -12.16 -12.88
N ALA A 81 -14.11 -13.04 -13.05
CA ALA A 81 -15.22 -13.18 -12.12
C ALA A 81 -14.72 -13.58 -10.72
N ASP A 82 -13.79 -14.53 -10.64
CA ASP A 82 -13.17 -14.98 -9.40
C ASP A 82 -12.35 -13.87 -8.72
N TYR A 83 -11.66 -13.03 -9.51
CA TYR A 83 -10.88 -11.92 -8.97
C TYR A 83 -11.75 -10.78 -8.42
N PHE A 84 -12.81 -10.40 -9.14
CA PHE A 84 -13.65 -9.30 -8.69
C PHE A 84 -14.62 -9.73 -7.56
N ASP A 85 -14.97 -11.01 -7.47
CA ASP A 85 -15.78 -11.59 -6.39
C ASP A 85 -16.99 -10.72 -6.02
N GLU A 86 -17.84 -10.45 -7.03
CA GLU A 86 -19.04 -9.59 -6.95
C GLU A 86 -18.80 -8.07 -6.77
N ASN A 87 -17.58 -7.63 -6.50
CA ASN A 87 -17.26 -6.20 -6.43
C ASN A 87 -17.30 -5.55 -7.82
N ASP A 88 -17.68 -4.27 -7.88
CA ASP A 88 -17.64 -3.50 -9.13
C ASP A 88 -16.19 -3.26 -9.58
N PRO A 89 -15.76 -3.71 -10.77
CA PRO A 89 -14.42 -3.46 -11.30
C PRO A 89 -14.02 -1.98 -11.32
N ALA A 90 -14.98 -1.04 -11.37
CA ALA A 90 -14.71 0.39 -11.36
C ALA A 90 -14.19 0.91 -10.00
N LEU A 91 -14.34 0.12 -8.92
CA LEU A 91 -13.81 0.45 -7.59
C LEU A 91 -12.32 0.08 -7.45
N PHE A 92 -11.80 -0.77 -8.33
CA PHE A 92 -10.42 -1.24 -8.26
C PHE A 92 -9.47 -0.22 -8.87
N VAL A 93 -8.50 0.21 -8.07
CA VAL A 93 -7.42 1.12 -8.48
C VAL A 93 -6.07 0.51 -8.13
N THR A 94 -5.04 0.95 -8.85
CA THR A 94 -3.65 0.58 -8.59
C THR A 94 -2.94 1.76 -7.95
N ALA A 95 -2.07 1.47 -6.97
CA ALA A 95 -1.27 2.49 -6.33
C ALA A 95 0.08 1.93 -5.87
N LEU A 96 1.05 2.83 -5.67
CA LEU A 96 2.28 2.57 -4.92
C LEU A 96 2.12 3.16 -3.52
N VAL A 97 2.41 2.39 -2.47
CA VAL A 97 2.23 2.82 -1.07
C VAL A 97 3.53 2.67 -0.29
N GLU A 98 3.97 3.72 0.40
CA GLU A 98 5.18 3.69 1.21
C GLU A 98 4.96 4.29 2.59
N CYS A 99 5.29 3.53 3.64
CA CYS A 99 5.33 4.00 5.02
C CYS A 99 6.32 5.16 5.17
N GLU A 100 5.93 6.24 5.86
CA GLU A 100 6.80 7.40 6.06
C GLU A 100 7.96 7.10 7.02
N ALA A 101 7.70 6.27 8.03
CA ALA A 101 8.66 5.96 9.06
C ALA A 101 9.93 5.32 8.47
N ALA A 102 11.09 5.63 9.05
CA ALA A 102 12.35 5.08 8.56
C ALA A 102 12.40 3.55 8.76
N PRO A 103 13.02 2.80 7.84
CA PRO A 103 13.30 1.37 8.04
C PRO A 103 13.97 1.12 9.40
N ALA A 104 13.59 0.03 10.06
CA ALA A 104 14.02 -0.33 11.42
C ALA A 104 13.53 0.57 12.58
N SER A 105 12.71 1.59 12.31
CA SER A 105 12.02 2.33 13.37
C SER A 105 10.81 1.54 13.88
N ARG A 106 10.32 1.88 15.08
CA ARG A 106 9.16 1.21 15.69
C ARG A 106 7.87 1.40 14.88
N GLY A 107 7.74 2.51 14.16
CA GLY A 107 6.57 2.81 13.33
C GLY A 107 6.72 2.37 11.88
N PHE A 108 7.78 1.63 11.54
CA PHE A 108 7.93 1.11 10.18
C PHE A 108 7.00 -0.09 9.96
N PHE A 109 6.22 -0.04 8.90
CA PHE A 109 5.35 -1.13 8.47
C PHE A 109 5.41 -1.32 6.94
N THR A 110 4.91 -2.46 6.49
CA THR A 110 4.64 -2.72 5.08
C THR A 110 3.14 -3.02 4.94
N VAL A 111 2.50 -2.39 3.96
CA VAL A 111 1.08 -2.60 3.66
C VAL A 111 0.86 -4.01 3.14
N GLU A 112 -0.14 -4.72 3.67
CA GLU A 112 -0.48 -6.10 3.35
C GLU A 112 -1.94 -6.21 2.86
N PRO A 113 -2.27 -7.22 2.02
CA PRO A 113 -3.66 -7.52 1.71
C PRO A 113 -4.47 -7.72 2.99
N GLY A 114 -5.65 -7.12 3.07
CA GLY A 114 -6.47 -7.08 4.29
C GLY A 114 -6.38 -5.77 5.08
N ASP A 115 -5.35 -4.95 4.86
CA ASP A 115 -5.26 -3.63 5.48
C ASP A 115 -6.32 -2.67 4.90
N TYR A 116 -6.63 -1.62 5.66
CA TYR A 116 -7.40 -0.46 5.21
C TYR A 116 -6.48 0.74 5.06
N LEU A 117 -6.76 1.57 4.06
CA LEU A 117 -6.00 2.79 3.75
C LEU A 117 -6.96 3.96 3.66
N ALA A 118 -6.78 4.95 4.52
CA ALA A 118 -7.50 6.22 4.49
C ALA A 118 -6.66 7.27 3.76
N ALA A 119 -6.99 7.60 2.51
CA ALA A 119 -6.25 8.59 1.73
C ALA A 119 -6.93 9.96 1.77
N THR A 120 -6.14 11.02 1.98
CA THR A 120 -6.62 12.41 1.81
C THR A 120 -6.39 12.84 0.37
N LEU A 121 -7.47 12.91 -0.41
CA LEU A 121 -7.43 13.34 -1.80
C LEU A 121 -7.04 14.82 -1.94
N GLU A 122 -6.64 15.24 -3.14
CA GLU A 122 -6.34 16.66 -3.44
C GLU A 122 -7.51 17.61 -3.14
N SER A 123 -8.75 17.09 -3.15
CA SER A 123 -9.96 17.83 -2.76
C SER A 123 -10.05 18.09 -1.24
N GLY A 124 -9.21 17.44 -0.44
CA GLY A 124 -9.30 17.38 1.03
C GLY A 124 -10.28 16.34 1.55
N GLU A 125 -10.91 15.56 0.68
CA GLU A 125 -11.79 14.44 1.06
C GLU A 125 -10.96 13.25 1.53
N VAL A 126 -11.38 12.62 2.63
CA VAL A 126 -10.83 11.34 3.06
C VAL A 126 -11.62 10.23 2.41
N VAL A 127 -10.94 9.37 1.65
CA VAL A 127 -11.53 8.20 1.01
C VAL A 127 -10.90 6.94 1.56
N MET A 128 -11.75 5.99 1.95
CA MET A 128 -11.33 4.70 2.46
C MET A 128 -11.09 3.73 1.30
N PHE A 129 -10.06 2.91 1.46
CA PHE A 129 -9.71 1.85 0.53
C PHE A 129 -9.42 0.56 1.30
N TYR A 130 -9.89 -0.56 0.79
CA TYR A 130 -9.45 -1.89 1.20
C TYR A 130 -8.26 -2.32 0.34
N VAL A 131 -7.19 -2.82 0.96
CA VAL A 131 -6.02 -3.34 0.26
C VAL A 131 -6.33 -4.78 -0.18
N TYR A 132 -6.62 -4.96 -1.47
CA TYR A 132 -7.04 -6.24 -2.01
C TYR A 132 -5.87 -7.17 -2.32
N ASP A 133 -4.81 -6.65 -2.94
CA ASP A 133 -3.62 -7.40 -3.28
C ASP A 133 -2.40 -6.48 -3.26
N CYS A 134 -1.21 -7.04 -3.01
CA CYS A 134 0.04 -6.29 -3.10
C CYS A 134 1.16 -7.16 -3.69
N SER A 135 1.96 -6.52 -4.54
CA SER A 135 3.20 -7.04 -5.09
C SER A 135 4.33 -6.06 -4.80
N GLU A 136 5.55 -6.54 -4.62
CA GLU A 136 6.71 -5.68 -4.43
C GLU A 136 7.75 -5.93 -5.52
N ASP A 137 8.21 -4.86 -6.14
CA ASP A 137 9.34 -4.87 -7.07
C ASP A 137 10.27 -3.67 -6.80
N GLU A 138 11.24 -3.45 -7.69
CA GLU A 138 12.22 -2.37 -7.54
C GLU A 138 11.60 -0.96 -7.66
N GLN A 139 10.35 -0.84 -8.14
CA GLN A 139 9.59 0.41 -8.24
C GLN A 139 8.77 0.70 -6.98
N GLY A 140 8.65 -0.25 -6.07
CA GLY A 140 8.00 -0.07 -4.78
C GLY A 140 6.98 -1.15 -4.44
N ARG A 141 6.22 -0.91 -3.37
CA ARG A 141 5.08 -1.74 -2.97
C ARG A 141 3.86 -1.32 -3.78
N ARG A 142 3.54 -2.06 -4.85
CA ARG A 142 2.35 -1.85 -5.68
C ARG A 142 1.18 -2.63 -5.09
N CYS A 143 0.10 -1.94 -4.78
CA CYS A 143 -1.13 -2.54 -4.29
C CYS A 143 -2.30 -2.29 -5.24
N VAL A 144 -3.21 -3.25 -5.28
CA VAL A 144 -4.55 -3.11 -5.83
C VAL A 144 -5.46 -2.77 -4.67
N LEU A 145 -6.14 -1.65 -4.78
CA LEU A 145 -7.03 -1.10 -3.76
C LEU A 145 -8.46 -1.16 -4.27
N ILE A 146 -9.40 -1.50 -3.42
CA ILE A 146 -10.83 -1.36 -3.68
C ILE A 146 -11.28 -0.10 -2.94
N ARG A 147 -11.78 0.89 -3.68
CA ARG A 147 -12.38 2.07 -3.06
C ARG A 147 -13.65 1.65 -2.32
N ASP A 148 -13.72 2.01 -1.05
CA ASP A 148 -14.95 1.91 -0.29
C ASP A 148 -15.86 3.07 -0.71
N ASP A 149 -16.99 2.74 -1.34
CA ASP A 149 -17.99 3.71 -1.77
C ASP A 149 -19.14 3.86 -0.77
N GLU A 150 -19.04 3.22 0.40
CA GLU A 150 -19.93 3.53 1.51
C GLU A 150 -19.70 4.99 1.95
N VAL A 151 -20.71 5.82 1.68
CA VAL A 151 -20.80 7.14 2.28
C VAL A 151 -20.93 6.93 3.78
N LEU A 152 -19.88 7.22 4.55
CA LEU A 152 -19.98 7.34 6.00
C LEU A 152 -20.97 8.48 6.32
N LEU A 153 -22.23 8.12 6.54
CA LEU A 153 -23.36 9.02 6.83
C LEU A 153 -23.37 9.48 8.29
#